data_AF-A0A151KQS5-F1
#
_entry.id   AF-A0A151KQS5-F1
#
_cell.length_a   1.000
_cell.length_b   1.000
_cell.length_c   1.000
_cell.angle_alpha   90.00
_cell.angle_beta   90.00
_cell.angle_gamma   90.00
#
_symmetry.space_group_name_H-M   'P 1'
#
loop_
_entity.id
_entity.type
_entity.pdbx_description
1 polymer ?
#
loop_
_entity_poly.entity_id
_entity_poly.type
_entity_poly.pdbx_seq_one_letter_code
_entity_poly.pdbx_strand_id
1 'polypeptide(L)'
;MNLGFKSRIYVSVALLVAVSLAVLGTLNIFSLKEKMVSSLVSETQNKLNYHVDELQQAVKTKLRAIEMGAKHFKKSLSDEQNVNQARLLAESAGISNVVIAYDDGRSYMSLPKGNGVTTGQQDFVSRDWYSLAKSGNQVRLTEIYTDKITGEKVISAVMPLYDKGAFQGVLLGDIPLADIITMVSNMRFAGGAATLTDQNAVFFASDDPSDIGRTPSQVSPVFAEMERAFYSQSRGHLQFPYLGIEFDGYFQRVNLTADKYWTLMVFVDQDTALAGVRDAQREALVTGIILLLVSAIVIIFTLEQAYKPLLKLKKAVLDLSKGSGDLTARLAVEGSDDLAQIGEGFNRFVQSLQSMMLQVSAASQTISSSIVQLNQTAKDNEKILLTHSAETDQVVTAITEMSESARSVAENVIQSNRITDGASKEAEQSLVIVNNAVQTVSALVSDVEDMSKHIVSMNKDANKISEVLNVIGEISEQTNLLALNAAIEAARAGEQGRGFAVVADEVRALAARTQNSTTEISDMLAKLLDGTSSVVDSMEKTKEQCQSTADKTSEVSNSLNVMSNSVKEIDDVSTQIASATEEQSTVAGELSRNMLAIRDIVDTLVTSGRQTVNATELLADSNHELDKLVSNFKLQ
;
A
#
# COMPACT_ATOMS: atom_id res chain seq x y z
N MET A 1 4.50 39.21 7.62
CA MET A 1 3.41 38.61 6.81
C MET A 1 3.89 37.31 6.21
N ASN A 2 3.31 36.17 6.60
CA ASN A 2 3.60 34.89 5.93
C ASN A 2 2.87 34.88 4.58
N LEU A 3 3.57 35.32 3.53
CA LEU A 3 3.10 35.18 2.15
C LEU A 3 2.87 33.69 1.85
N GLY A 4 1.69 33.37 1.31
CA GLY A 4 1.36 32.01 0.85
C GLY A 4 2.25 31.58 -0.32
N PHE A 5 2.34 30.27 -0.59
CA PHE A 5 3.20 29.71 -1.63
C PHE A 5 3.00 30.37 -3.00
N LYS A 6 1.73 30.60 -3.40
CA LYS A 6 1.38 31.37 -4.61
C LYS A 6 2.03 32.76 -4.58
N SER A 7 1.80 33.54 -3.52
CA SER A 7 2.33 34.90 -3.41
C SER A 7 3.87 34.96 -3.41
N ARG A 8 4.56 33.96 -2.85
CA ARG A 8 6.03 33.89 -2.88
C ARG A 8 6.56 33.71 -4.31
N ILE A 9 5.96 32.82 -5.10
CA ILE A 9 6.37 32.60 -6.49
C ILE A 9 6.16 33.88 -7.32
N TYR A 10 4.99 34.51 -7.19
CA TYR A 10 4.68 35.74 -7.93
C TYR A 10 5.68 36.86 -7.60
N VAL A 11 5.97 37.07 -6.31
CA VAL A 11 6.92 38.09 -5.87
C VAL A 11 8.34 37.77 -6.34
N SER A 12 8.80 36.52 -6.21
CA SER A 12 10.15 36.13 -6.62
C SER A 12 10.37 36.28 -8.13
N VAL A 13 9.42 35.85 -8.96
CA VAL A 13 9.53 35.97 -10.43
C VAL A 13 9.43 37.43 -10.86
N ALA A 14 8.49 38.20 -10.30
CA ALA A 14 8.37 39.63 -10.60
C ALA A 14 9.63 40.41 -10.20
N LEU A 15 10.23 40.10 -9.04
CA LEU A 15 11.47 40.73 -8.59
C LEU A 15 12.63 40.39 -9.53
N LEU A 16 12.74 39.12 -9.95
CA LEU A 16 13.81 38.68 -10.85
C LEU A 16 13.73 39.36 -12.22
N VAL A 17 12.53 39.51 -12.77
CA VAL A 17 12.30 40.21 -14.05
C VAL A 17 12.53 41.71 -13.92
N ALA A 18 12.09 42.32 -12.82
CA ALA A 18 12.33 43.74 -12.58
C ALA A 18 13.84 44.04 -12.47
N VAL A 19 14.59 43.21 -11.74
CA VAL A 19 16.04 43.33 -11.61
C VAL A 19 16.74 43.11 -12.95
N SER A 20 16.36 42.10 -13.73
CA SER A 20 17.00 41.82 -15.03
C SER A 20 16.77 42.95 -16.05
N LEU A 21 15.56 43.51 -16.11
CA LEU A 21 15.24 44.64 -16.97
C LEU A 21 15.99 45.92 -16.55
N ALA A 22 16.13 46.16 -15.23
CA ALA A 22 16.89 47.30 -14.73
C ALA A 22 18.39 47.19 -15.06
N VAL A 23 18.97 45.99 -14.89
CA VAL A 23 20.38 45.72 -15.24
C VAL A 23 20.61 45.86 -16.75
N LEU A 24 19.73 45.30 -17.60
CA LEU A 24 19.84 45.43 -19.05
C LEU A 24 19.67 46.88 -19.52
N GLY A 25 18.70 47.61 -18.98
CA GLY A 25 18.47 49.02 -19.32
C GLY A 25 19.67 49.89 -18.99
N THR A 26 20.26 49.71 -17.79
CA THR A 26 21.45 50.46 -17.37
C THR A 26 22.67 50.12 -18.25
N LEU A 27 22.94 48.84 -18.50
CA LEU A 27 24.04 48.43 -19.38
C LEU A 27 23.89 48.98 -20.81
N ASN A 28 22.67 48.99 -21.35
CA ASN A 28 22.43 49.50 -22.70
C ASN A 28 22.67 51.01 -22.80
N ILE A 29 22.22 51.79 -21.80
CA ILE A 29 22.46 53.25 -21.76
C ILE A 29 23.96 53.56 -21.69
N PHE A 30 24.73 52.83 -20.87
CA PHE A 30 26.19 53.00 -20.79
C PHE A 30 26.85 52.69 -22.13
N SER A 31 26.49 51.56 -22.77
CA SER A 31 27.06 51.17 -24.06
C SER A 31 26.74 52.17 -25.17
N LEU A 32 25.52 52.73 -25.19
CA LEU A 32 25.11 53.71 -26.19
C LEU A 32 25.91 55.02 -26.07
N LYS A 33 26.09 55.52 -24.85
CA LYS A 33 26.87 56.74 -24.59
C LYS A 33 28.32 56.58 -25.06
N GLU A 34 28.95 55.46 -24.73
CA GLU A 34 30.34 55.18 -25.11
C GLU A 34 30.52 55.07 -26.63
N LYS A 35 29.58 54.41 -27.32
CA LYS A 35 29.58 54.31 -28.79
C LYS A 35 29.38 55.66 -29.47
N MET A 36 28.50 56.52 -28.97
CA MET A 36 28.26 57.83 -29.58
C MET A 36 29.46 58.77 -29.41
N VAL A 37 30.07 58.81 -28.21
CA VAL A 37 31.28 59.63 -27.97
C VAL A 37 32.42 59.19 -28.88
N SER A 38 32.71 57.88 -28.94
CA SER A 38 33.79 57.37 -29.79
C SER A 38 33.55 57.61 -31.28
N SER A 39 32.29 57.47 -31.75
CA SER A 39 31.91 57.78 -33.13
C SER A 39 32.10 59.26 -33.47
N LEU A 40 31.69 60.17 -32.58
CA LEU A 40 31.81 61.62 -32.79
C LEU A 40 33.28 62.06 -32.90
N VAL A 41 34.14 61.55 -32.01
CA VAL A 41 35.59 61.82 -32.03
C VAL A 41 36.19 61.35 -33.35
N SER A 42 35.87 60.12 -33.77
CA SER A 42 36.39 59.57 -35.02
C SER A 42 35.92 60.35 -36.25
N GLU A 43 34.64 60.72 -36.32
CA GLU A 43 34.09 61.50 -37.43
C GLU A 43 34.74 62.89 -37.53
N THR A 44 34.91 63.57 -36.39
CA THR A 44 35.53 64.90 -36.33
C THR A 44 36.99 64.86 -36.79
N GLN A 45 37.77 63.89 -36.30
CA GLN A 45 39.16 63.71 -36.72
C GLN A 45 39.29 63.32 -38.19
N ASN A 46 38.40 62.48 -38.71
CA ASN A 46 38.40 62.10 -40.13
C ASN A 46 38.10 63.30 -41.03
N LYS A 47 37.10 64.13 -40.67
CA LYS A 47 36.80 65.38 -41.38
C LYS A 47 37.96 66.38 -41.30
N LEU A 48 38.58 66.53 -40.14
CA LEU A 48 39.78 67.37 -39.99
C LEU A 48 40.91 66.92 -40.92
N ASN A 49 41.24 65.62 -40.92
CA ASN A 49 42.26 65.06 -41.81
C ASN A 49 41.96 65.34 -43.29
N TYR A 50 40.71 65.11 -43.71
CA TYR A 50 40.27 65.38 -45.08
C TYR A 50 40.50 66.85 -45.48
N HIS A 51 40.10 67.79 -44.63
CA HIS A 51 40.26 69.22 -44.89
C HIS A 51 41.70 69.70 -44.81
N VAL A 52 42.54 69.09 -43.96
CA VAL A 52 44.00 69.32 -43.98
C VAL A 52 44.57 68.94 -45.33
N ASP A 53 44.27 67.73 -45.82
CA ASP A 53 44.76 67.25 -47.11
C ASP A 53 44.25 68.13 -48.27
N GLU A 54 43.00 68.55 -48.22
CA GLU A 54 42.38 69.47 -49.19
C GLU A 54 43.13 70.81 -49.27
N LEU A 55 43.39 71.45 -48.12
CA LEU A 55 44.13 72.71 -48.05
C LEU A 55 45.58 72.56 -48.53
N GLN A 56 46.26 71.48 -48.12
CA GLN A 56 47.62 71.18 -48.59
C GLN A 56 47.65 71.03 -50.11
N GLN A 57 46.71 70.28 -50.67
CA GLN A 57 46.66 70.01 -52.10
C GLN A 57 46.32 71.28 -52.89
N ALA A 58 45.44 72.15 -52.38
CA ALA A 58 45.10 73.43 -53.00
C ALA A 58 46.33 74.34 -53.17
N VAL A 59 47.15 74.48 -52.12
CA VAL A 59 48.38 75.28 -52.18
C VAL A 59 49.46 74.58 -53.01
N LYS A 60 49.68 73.28 -52.81
CA LYS A 60 50.71 72.50 -53.51
C LYS A 60 50.52 72.47 -55.03
N THR A 61 49.27 72.46 -55.49
CA THR A 61 48.95 72.53 -56.93
C THR A 61 49.41 73.86 -57.52
N LYS A 62 49.17 74.98 -56.82
CA LYS A 62 49.61 76.32 -57.23
C LYS A 62 51.15 76.45 -57.18
N LEU A 63 51.79 75.91 -56.15
CA LEU A 63 53.26 75.87 -56.05
C LEU A 63 53.92 75.14 -57.23
N ARG A 64 53.41 73.94 -57.57
CA ARG A 64 53.92 73.16 -58.71
C ARG A 64 53.73 73.89 -60.04
N ALA A 65 52.62 74.60 -60.20
CA ALA A 65 52.38 75.39 -61.41
C ALA A 65 53.42 76.50 -61.57
N ILE A 66 53.76 77.21 -60.48
CA ILE A 66 54.84 78.22 -60.51
C ILE A 66 56.20 77.59 -60.78
N GLU A 67 56.52 76.47 -60.13
CA GLU A 67 57.79 75.76 -60.35
C GLU A 67 57.95 75.28 -61.81
N MET A 68 56.89 74.76 -62.41
CA MET A 68 56.90 74.33 -63.82
C MET A 68 56.90 75.53 -64.77
N GLY A 69 56.07 76.54 -64.49
CA GLY A 69 55.96 77.77 -65.28
C GLY A 69 57.27 78.53 -65.37
N ALA A 70 58.05 78.57 -64.28
CA ALA A 70 59.37 79.18 -64.22
C ALA A 70 60.33 78.70 -65.33
N LYS A 71 60.20 77.45 -65.79
CA LYS A 71 61.06 76.89 -66.85
C LYS A 71 60.83 77.51 -68.23
N HIS A 72 59.68 78.16 -68.43
CA HIS A 72 59.30 78.73 -69.72
C HIS A 72 59.69 80.20 -69.89
N PHE A 73 59.96 80.91 -68.79
CA PHE A 73 60.37 82.31 -68.82
C PHE A 73 61.86 82.48 -69.07
N LYS A 74 62.22 83.26 -70.10
CA LYS A 74 63.61 83.59 -70.46
C LYS A 74 63.74 85.04 -70.90
N LYS A 75 64.88 85.68 -70.61
CA LYS A 75 65.15 87.07 -71.03
C LYS A 75 65.02 87.33 -72.54
N SER A 76 65.16 86.29 -73.37
CA SER A 76 65.02 86.37 -74.83
C SER A 76 63.58 86.52 -75.31
N LEU A 77 62.58 86.27 -74.44
CA LEU A 77 61.18 86.45 -74.78
C LEU A 77 60.87 87.93 -75.04
N SER A 78 60.02 88.20 -76.03
CA SER A 78 59.49 89.55 -76.25
C SER A 78 58.54 89.97 -75.14
N ASP A 79 58.26 91.27 -75.05
CA ASP A 79 57.31 91.81 -74.07
C ASP A 79 55.94 91.12 -74.15
N GLU A 80 55.43 90.93 -75.36
CA GLU A 80 54.15 90.25 -75.61
C GLU A 80 54.17 88.78 -75.18
N GLN A 81 55.28 88.07 -75.45
CA GLN A 81 55.43 86.67 -75.05
C GLN A 81 55.46 86.50 -73.53
N ASN A 82 56.15 87.39 -72.81
CA ASN A 82 56.20 87.36 -71.35
C ASN A 82 54.81 87.58 -70.74
N VAL A 83 54.07 88.58 -71.21
CA VAL A 83 52.71 88.87 -70.71
C VAL A 83 51.76 87.72 -71.01
N ASN A 84 51.78 87.16 -72.22
CA ASN A 84 50.89 86.04 -72.59
C ASN A 84 51.19 84.78 -71.77
N GLN A 85 52.47 84.46 -71.53
CA GLN A 85 52.83 83.35 -70.65
C GLN A 85 52.41 83.58 -69.21
N ALA A 86 52.55 84.81 -68.69
CA ALA A 86 52.09 85.16 -67.34
C ALA A 86 50.58 84.97 -67.19
N ARG A 87 49.79 85.45 -68.17
CA ARG A 87 48.33 85.28 -68.20
C ARG A 87 47.91 83.82 -68.30
N LEU A 88 48.51 83.05 -69.21
CA LEU A 88 48.22 81.64 -69.34
C LEU A 88 48.53 80.86 -68.07
N LEU A 89 49.65 81.17 -67.40
CA LEU A 89 50.00 80.53 -66.13
C LEU A 89 49.01 80.93 -65.01
N ALA A 90 48.63 82.20 -64.93
CA ALA A 90 47.65 82.67 -63.95
C ALA A 90 46.30 81.96 -64.11
N GLU A 91 45.76 81.91 -65.34
CA GLU A 91 44.48 81.29 -65.64
C GLU A 91 44.51 79.76 -65.45
N SER A 92 45.53 79.08 -65.98
CA SER A 92 45.61 77.60 -65.92
C SER A 92 45.88 77.05 -64.52
N ALA A 93 46.53 77.82 -63.66
CA ALA A 93 46.89 77.41 -62.31
C ALA A 93 45.93 77.94 -61.23
N GLY A 94 44.95 78.77 -61.60
CA GLY A 94 44.08 79.46 -60.63
C GLY A 94 44.86 80.37 -59.68
N ILE A 95 45.84 81.10 -60.21
CA ILE A 95 46.68 82.07 -59.48
C ILE A 95 46.20 83.46 -59.84
N SER A 96 45.94 84.29 -58.83
CA SER A 96 45.32 85.62 -59.02
C SER A 96 46.18 86.56 -59.86
N ASN A 97 47.50 86.54 -59.63
CA ASN A 97 48.45 87.37 -60.31
C ASN A 97 49.78 86.63 -60.46
N VAL A 98 50.35 86.66 -61.66
CA VAL A 98 51.67 86.11 -61.95
C VAL A 98 52.56 87.26 -62.38
N VAL A 99 53.68 87.48 -61.69
CA VAL A 99 54.63 88.55 -61.96
C VAL A 99 55.99 87.95 -62.32
N ILE A 100 56.60 88.47 -63.38
CA ILE A 100 57.97 88.15 -63.77
C ILE A 100 58.78 89.42 -63.65
N ALA A 101 59.86 89.39 -62.88
CA ALA A 101 60.81 90.47 -62.78
C ALA A 101 62.20 89.94 -63.14
N TYR A 102 62.79 90.45 -64.21
CA TYR A 102 64.17 90.14 -64.60
C TYR A 102 65.15 91.04 -63.83
N ASP A 103 66.37 90.55 -63.63
CA ASP A 103 67.44 91.28 -62.94
C ASP A 103 67.97 92.50 -63.72
N ASP A 104 67.62 92.62 -65.01
CA ASP A 104 67.88 93.77 -65.87
C ASP A 104 66.85 94.90 -65.69
N GLY A 105 65.87 94.71 -64.80
CA GLY A 105 64.82 95.67 -64.50
C GLY A 105 63.56 95.55 -65.36
N ARG A 106 63.53 94.64 -66.34
CA ARG A 106 62.30 94.35 -67.10
C ARG A 106 61.31 93.56 -66.26
N SER A 107 60.04 93.92 -66.30
CA SER A 107 59.00 93.20 -65.56
C SER A 107 57.67 93.14 -66.28
N TYR A 108 56.94 92.05 -66.03
CA TYR A 108 55.68 91.70 -66.70
C TYR A 108 54.72 91.08 -65.69
N MET A 109 53.41 91.24 -65.88
CA MET A 109 52.40 90.61 -65.01
C MET A 109 51.17 90.14 -65.78
N SER A 110 50.43 89.21 -65.18
CA SER A 110 49.17 88.71 -65.75
C SER A 110 48.01 89.69 -65.59
N LEU A 111 47.97 90.47 -64.50
CA LEU A 111 46.88 91.42 -64.23
C LEU A 111 46.81 92.56 -65.26
N PRO A 112 45.60 93.05 -65.60
CA PRO A 112 45.34 93.95 -66.73
C PRO A 112 45.72 95.43 -66.48
N LYS A 113 46.62 95.74 -65.53
CA LYS A 113 47.12 97.11 -65.37
C LYS A 113 48.04 97.46 -66.53
N GLY A 114 47.49 98.14 -67.55
CA GLY A 114 48.20 98.49 -68.79
C GLY A 114 48.26 97.33 -69.80
N ASN A 115 49.29 97.32 -70.65
CA ASN A 115 49.53 96.23 -71.62
C ASN A 115 50.22 95.00 -71.00
N GLY A 116 50.29 94.90 -69.66
CA GLY A 116 50.98 93.84 -68.92
C GLY A 116 52.49 94.03 -68.78
N VAL A 117 53.07 95.03 -69.46
CA VAL A 117 54.48 95.42 -69.32
C VAL A 117 54.59 96.44 -68.18
N THR A 118 55.40 96.12 -67.18
CA THR A 118 55.58 96.96 -65.97
C THR A 118 57.01 97.44 -65.77
N THR A 119 57.89 97.17 -66.73
CA THR A 119 59.25 97.70 -66.81
C THR A 119 59.26 99.21 -66.56
N GLY A 120 59.99 99.66 -65.53
CA GLY A 120 60.11 101.07 -65.16
C GLY A 120 58.90 101.69 -64.45
N GLN A 121 57.78 100.96 -64.29
CA GLN A 121 56.58 101.43 -63.56
C GLN A 121 56.59 101.00 -62.09
N GLN A 122 57.18 99.85 -61.79
CA GLN A 122 57.32 99.28 -60.45
C GLN A 122 58.74 98.77 -60.27
N ASP A 123 59.35 99.06 -59.12
CA ASP A 123 60.58 98.38 -58.73
C ASP A 123 60.23 97.10 -57.97
N PHE A 124 60.31 95.97 -58.69
CA PHE A 124 60.13 94.64 -58.13
C PHE A 124 61.42 94.04 -57.58
N VAL A 125 62.59 94.49 -58.05
CA VAL A 125 63.88 93.92 -57.68
C VAL A 125 64.25 94.27 -56.23
N SER A 126 63.78 95.42 -55.72
CA SER A 126 63.95 95.81 -54.31
C SER A 126 62.95 95.16 -53.34
N ARG A 127 61.99 94.34 -53.81
CA ARG A 127 60.98 93.74 -52.95
C ARG A 127 61.54 92.56 -52.15
N ASP A 128 61.07 92.40 -50.91
CA ASP A 128 61.48 91.30 -50.02
C ASP A 128 61.28 89.92 -50.66
N TRP A 129 60.18 89.74 -51.38
CA TRP A 129 59.88 88.48 -52.07
C TRP A 129 60.88 88.17 -53.21
N TYR A 130 61.46 89.18 -53.85
CA TYR A 130 62.46 89.01 -54.90
C TYR A 130 63.78 88.51 -54.30
N SER A 131 64.18 89.13 -53.18
CA SER A 131 65.34 88.68 -52.38
C SER A 131 65.13 87.27 -51.82
N LEU A 132 63.90 86.95 -51.37
CA LEU A 132 63.53 85.63 -50.87
C LEU A 132 63.70 84.55 -51.95
N ALA A 133 63.21 84.78 -53.17
CA ALA A 133 63.41 83.85 -54.28
C ALA A 133 64.89 83.69 -54.66
N LYS A 134 65.63 84.79 -54.77
CA LYS A 134 67.06 84.77 -55.14
C LYS A 134 67.93 84.00 -54.15
N SER A 135 67.51 83.90 -52.89
CA SER A 135 68.23 83.18 -51.82
C SER A 135 68.19 81.64 -51.92
N GLY A 136 67.30 81.08 -52.75
CA GLY A 136 67.11 79.63 -52.88
C GLY A 136 67.15 79.17 -54.33
N ASN A 137 66.96 77.86 -54.56
CA ASN A 137 66.85 77.24 -55.90
C ASN A 137 65.50 76.49 -56.09
N GLN A 138 64.59 76.59 -55.12
CA GLN A 138 63.29 75.92 -55.12
C GLN A 138 62.19 76.96 -54.89
N VAL A 139 60.94 76.59 -55.18
CA VAL A 139 59.80 77.46 -54.89
C VAL A 139 59.71 77.73 -53.39
N ARG A 140 59.61 79.00 -53.02
CA ARG A 140 59.43 79.43 -51.63
C ARG A 140 58.12 80.20 -51.49
N LEU A 141 57.56 80.20 -50.29
CA LEU A 141 56.38 81.00 -49.96
C LEU A 141 56.80 82.22 -49.14
N THR A 142 56.20 83.38 -49.43
CA THR A 142 56.32 84.58 -48.60
C THR A 142 55.57 84.41 -47.27
N GLU A 143 55.72 85.37 -46.35
CA GLU A 143 54.68 85.58 -45.33
C GLU A 143 53.37 86.05 -45.99
N ILE A 144 52.28 86.01 -45.24
CA ILE A 144 51.01 86.61 -45.68
C ILE A 144 51.18 88.12 -45.70
N TYR A 145 50.87 88.76 -46.84
CA TYR A 145 50.92 90.22 -46.96
C TYR A 145 49.76 90.73 -47.82
N THR A 146 49.55 92.04 -47.79
CA THR A 146 48.56 92.69 -48.66
C THR A 146 49.23 93.07 -49.96
N ASP A 147 48.77 92.49 -51.06
CA ASP A 147 49.30 92.84 -52.37
C ASP A 147 49.03 94.32 -52.68
N LYS A 148 50.05 95.03 -53.18
CA LYS A 148 49.95 96.48 -53.41
C LYS A 148 49.16 96.83 -54.68
N ILE A 149 48.87 95.84 -55.53
CA ILE A 149 48.17 96.04 -56.79
C ILE A 149 46.68 95.74 -56.63
N THR A 150 46.33 94.59 -56.05
CA THR A 150 44.95 94.13 -55.85
C THR A 150 44.36 94.60 -54.53
N GLY A 151 45.19 94.84 -53.51
CA GLY A 151 44.74 95.11 -52.14
C GLY A 151 44.28 93.85 -51.38
N GLU A 152 44.41 92.67 -51.98
CA GLU A 152 44.02 91.40 -51.36
C GLU A 152 45.12 90.87 -50.44
N LYS A 153 44.73 90.12 -49.41
CA LYS A 153 45.68 89.33 -48.62
C LYS A 153 46.08 88.10 -49.41
N VAL A 154 47.36 87.98 -49.70
CA VAL A 154 47.94 86.91 -50.50
C VAL A 154 49.09 86.26 -49.75
N ILE A 155 49.35 85.01 -50.10
CA ILE A 155 50.65 84.37 -49.88
C ILE A 155 51.23 84.11 -51.27
N SER A 156 52.46 84.53 -51.51
CA SER A 156 53.04 84.45 -52.85
C SER A 156 54.04 83.31 -52.95
N ALA A 157 53.91 82.52 -54.00
CA ALA A 157 54.87 81.52 -54.41
C ALA A 157 55.92 82.19 -55.28
N VAL A 158 57.19 82.16 -54.87
CA VAL A 158 58.29 82.80 -55.59
C VAL A 158 59.32 81.78 -56.01
N MET A 159 59.78 81.89 -57.26
CA MET A 159 60.70 80.97 -57.90
C MET A 159 61.78 81.75 -58.65
N PRO A 160 63.07 81.53 -58.35
CA PRO A 160 64.15 82.13 -59.12
C PRO A 160 64.22 81.53 -60.52
N LEU A 161 64.51 82.37 -61.51
CA LEU A 161 64.65 82.01 -62.91
C LEU A 161 66.13 81.88 -63.25
N TYR A 162 66.50 80.78 -63.89
CA TYR A 162 67.85 80.52 -64.38
C TYR A 162 67.82 80.14 -65.85
N ASP A 163 68.77 80.67 -66.64
CA ASP A 163 69.04 80.21 -68.00
C ASP A 163 70.53 79.88 -68.11
N LYS A 164 70.83 78.64 -68.55
CA LYS A 164 72.20 78.09 -68.61
C LYS A 164 73.03 78.30 -67.33
N GLY A 165 72.39 78.24 -66.16
CA GLY A 165 73.03 78.37 -64.84
C GLY A 165 73.22 79.81 -64.34
N ALA A 166 72.95 80.84 -65.15
CA ALA A 166 72.97 82.23 -64.71
C ALA A 166 71.58 82.67 -64.23
N PHE A 167 71.53 83.34 -63.07
CA PHE A 167 70.30 83.96 -62.55
C PHE A 167 69.78 85.00 -63.55
N GLN A 168 68.49 84.96 -63.82
CA GLN A 168 67.85 85.83 -64.81
C GLN A 168 66.81 86.76 -64.17
N GLY A 169 66.15 86.32 -63.09
CA GLY A 169 65.00 87.01 -62.54
C GLY A 169 64.23 86.16 -61.55
N VAL A 170 63.02 86.57 -61.22
CA VAL A 170 62.10 85.86 -60.33
C VAL A 170 60.71 85.82 -60.95
N LEU A 171 60.09 84.64 -60.89
CA LEU A 171 58.68 84.43 -61.12
C LEU A 171 57.96 84.42 -59.77
N LEU A 172 56.87 85.16 -59.66
CA LEU A 172 55.99 85.21 -58.50
C LEU A 172 54.58 84.85 -58.93
N GLY A 173 53.88 84.08 -58.09
CA GLY A 173 52.46 83.79 -58.21
C GLY A 173 51.73 84.09 -56.91
N ASP A 174 50.77 85.01 -56.94
CA ASP A 174 49.96 85.40 -55.79
C ASP A 174 48.81 84.42 -55.59
N ILE A 175 48.85 83.71 -54.46
CA ILE A 175 47.77 82.82 -54.02
C ILE A 175 46.84 83.65 -53.12
N PRO A 176 45.63 83.98 -53.59
CA PRO A 176 44.68 84.74 -52.78
C PRO A 176 44.20 83.88 -51.61
N LEU A 177 44.16 84.47 -50.41
CA LEU A 177 43.67 83.77 -49.23
C LEU A 177 42.14 83.73 -49.17
N ALA A 178 41.43 84.51 -49.99
CA ALA A 178 39.96 84.53 -49.99
C ALA A 178 39.36 83.13 -50.22
N ASP A 179 39.90 82.36 -51.16
CA ASP A 179 39.45 80.99 -51.43
C ASP A 179 39.69 80.08 -50.22
N ILE A 180 40.86 80.20 -49.59
CA ILE A 180 41.27 79.41 -48.43
C ILE A 180 40.38 79.74 -47.21
N ILE A 181 40.11 81.03 -46.98
CA ILE A 181 39.22 81.49 -45.91
C ILE A 181 37.80 80.96 -46.15
N THR A 182 37.33 80.97 -47.40
CA THR A 182 36.01 80.45 -47.77
C THR A 182 35.93 78.94 -47.56
N MET A 183 36.98 78.18 -47.89
CA MET A 183 37.05 76.73 -47.62
C MET A 183 36.86 76.45 -46.12
N VAL A 184 37.58 77.18 -45.25
CA VAL A 184 37.49 77.02 -43.79
C VAL A 184 36.12 77.44 -43.26
N SER A 185 35.60 78.57 -43.71
CA SER A 185 34.30 79.12 -43.25
C SER A 185 33.10 78.24 -43.63
N ASN A 186 33.24 77.38 -44.64
CA ASN A 186 32.19 76.44 -45.06
C ASN A 186 32.25 75.09 -44.33
N MET A 187 33.28 74.84 -43.52
CA MET A 187 33.36 73.62 -42.74
C MET A 187 32.28 73.64 -41.65
N ARG A 188 31.54 72.54 -41.50
CA ARG A 188 30.47 72.41 -40.51
C ARG A 188 30.76 71.22 -39.62
N PHE A 189 30.84 71.49 -38.31
CA PHE A 189 31.04 70.50 -37.27
C PHE A 189 29.87 70.55 -36.27
N ALA A 190 29.70 69.52 -35.46
CA ALA A 190 28.57 69.40 -34.53
C ALA A 190 28.58 70.54 -33.50
N GLY A 191 27.79 71.59 -33.77
CA GLY A 191 27.69 72.77 -32.90
C GLY A 191 28.96 73.65 -32.84
N GLY A 192 29.92 73.48 -33.75
CA GLY A 192 31.15 74.26 -33.75
C GLY A 192 31.73 74.54 -35.13
N ALA A 193 32.92 75.13 -35.17
CA ALA A 193 33.49 75.77 -36.36
C ALA A 193 34.96 75.39 -36.59
N ALA A 194 35.55 75.97 -37.63
CA ALA A 194 36.95 75.78 -38.01
C ALA A 194 37.71 77.11 -38.04
N THR A 195 39.00 77.05 -37.74
CA THR A 195 39.92 78.20 -37.73
C THR A 195 41.24 77.81 -38.36
N LEU A 196 41.93 78.77 -38.98
CA LEU A 196 43.20 78.55 -39.63
C LEU A 196 44.17 79.66 -39.24
N THR A 197 45.32 79.24 -38.70
CA THR A 197 46.41 80.15 -38.35
C THR A 197 47.61 79.99 -39.27
N ASP A 198 48.40 81.04 -39.40
CA ASP A 198 49.73 80.91 -39.99
C ASP A 198 50.72 80.18 -39.05
N GLN A 199 51.98 80.07 -39.47
CA GLN A 199 53.05 79.45 -38.68
C GLN A 199 53.36 80.20 -37.37
N ASN A 200 53.00 81.48 -37.29
CA ASN A 200 53.14 82.32 -36.11
C ASN A 200 51.89 82.25 -35.23
N ALA A 201 50.98 81.31 -35.48
CA ALA A 201 49.71 81.16 -34.78
C ALA A 201 48.77 82.37 -34.94
N VAL A 202 48.94 83.21 -35.97
CA VAL A 202 48.01 84.32 -36.22
C VAL A 202 46.82 83.83 -37.04
N PHE A 203 45.60 84.03 -36.53
CA PHE A 203 44.39 83.66 -37.27
C PHE A 203 44.24 84.48 -38.54
N PHE A 204 44.03 83.80 -39.66
CA PHE A 204 43.65 84.45 -40.92
C PHE A 204 42.36 83.89 -41.53
N ALA A 205 41.84 82.78 -41.00
CA ALA A 205 40.46 82.36 -41.19
C ALA A 205 39.86 81.93 -39.83
N SER A 206 38.67 82.43 -39.51
CA SER A 206 37.86 82.05 -38.34
C SER A 206 36.40 82.34 -38.67
N ASP A 207 35.48 81.61 -38.04
CA ASP A 207 34.04 81.90 -38.07
C ASP A 207 33.70 83.17 -37.28
N ASP A 208 34.58 83.57 -36.35
CA ASP A 208 34.52 84.85 -35.65
C ASP A 208 35.48 85.86 -36.31
N PRO A 209 34.96 86.91 -36.99
CA PRO A 209 35.79 87.91 -37.64
C PRO A 209 36.71 88.69 -36.68
N SER A 210 36.42 88.69 -35.37
CA SER A 210 37.22 89.40 -34.36
C SER A 210 38.54 88.70 -34.00
N ASP A 211 38.71 87.44 -34.42
CA ASP A 211 39.94 86.66 -34.25
C ASP A 211 41.02 87.04 -35.26
N ILE A 212 40.60 87.51 -36.44
CA ILE A 212 41.49 87.69 -37.59
C ILE A 212 42.61 88.70 -37.27
N GLY A 213 43.85 88.27 -37.46
CA GLY A 213 45.06 89.06 -37.19
C GLY A 213 45.56 88.98 -35.76
N ARG A 214 44.94 88.16 -34.89
CA ARG A 214 45.36 87.94 -33.50
C ARG A 214 45.86 86.50 -33.31
N THR A 215 46.72 86.29 -32.32
CA THR A 215 47.07 84.93 -31.86
C THR A 215 46.02 84.41 -30.86
N PRO A 216 45.93 83.09 -30.59
CA PRO A 216 44.94 82.57 -29.65
C PRO A 216 44.97 83.25 -28.28
N SER A 217 46.14 83.47 -27.67
CA SER A 217 46.23 84.16 -26.37
C SER A 217 45.81 85.62 -26.41
N GLN A 218 45.90 86.28 -27.58
CA GLN A 218 45.39 87.63 -27.78
C GLN A 218 43.86 87.64 -27.89
N VAL A 219 43.24 86.61 -28.46
CA VAL A 219 41.76 86.47 -28.52
C VAL A 219 41.21 86.23 -27.12
N SER A 220 41.77 85.25 -26.40
CA SER A 220 41.39 84.95 -25.01
C SER A 220 42.61 84.47 -24.22
N PRO A 221 42.84 84.96 -22.98
CA PRO A 221 43.92 84.47 -22.13
C PRO A 221 43.87 82.95 -21.88
N VAL A 222 42.68 82.35 -21.96
CA VAL A 222 42.48 80.90 -21.78
C VAL A 222 43.10 80.09 -22.93
N PHE A 223 43.29 80.69 -24.11
CA PHE A 223 43.86 80.02 -25.27
C PHE A 223 45.40 80.04 -25.28
N ALA A 224 46.05 80.46 -24.20
CA ALA A 224 47.51 80.42 -24.09
C ALA A 224 48.09 79.00 -24.19
N GLU A 225 47.32 77.97 -23.81
CA GLU A 225 47.70 76.58 -24.04
C GLU A 225 47.53 76.15 -25.51
N MET A 226 46.45 76.59 -26.16
CA MET A 226 46.21 76.37 -27.58
C MET A 226 47.33 76.96 -28.45
N GLU A 227 47.75 78.19 -28.16
CA GLU A 227 48.85 78.84 -28.88
C GLU A 227 50.17 78.08 -28.71
N ARG A 228 50.49 77.65 -27.47
CA ARG A 228 51.67 76.79 -27.22
C ARG A 228 51.60 75.45 -27.96
N ALA A 229 50.40 74.87 -28.05
CA ALA A 229 50.19 73.60 -28.75
C ALA A 229 50.42 73.76 -30.27
N PHE A 230 49.98 74.86 -30.88
CA PHE A 230 50.19 75.11 -32.31
C PHE A 230 51.68 75.21 -32.67
N TYR A 231 52.51 75.79 -31.79
CA TYR A 231 53.96 75.84 -31.97
C TYR A 231 54.67 74.50 -31.72
N SER A 232 54.23 73.73 -30.72
CA SER A 232 54.95 72.54 -30.26
C SER A 232 54.49 71.23 -30.89
N GLN A 233 53.26 71.16 -31.39
CA GLN A 233 52.64 69.93 -31.86
C GLN A 233 52.18 70.03 -33.32
N SER A 234 52.32 68.93 -34.06
CA SER A 234 51.81 68.83 -35.44
C SER A 234 50.32 68.50 -35.51
N ARG A 235 49.78 67.90 -34.46
CA ARG A 235 48.36 67.64 -34.25
C ARG A 235 48.09 67.49 -32.77
N GLY A 236 46.86 67.75 -32.34
CA GLY A 236 46.48 67.58 -30.95
C GLY A 236 45.00 67.75 -30.72
N HIS A 237 44.61 67.52 -29.48
CA HIS A 237 43.27 67.73 -28.95
C HIS A 237 43.38 68.58 -27.70
N LEU A 238 42.46 69.54 -27.56
CA LEU A 238 42.40 70.48 -26.45
C LEU A 238 40.94 70.74 -26.12
N GLN A 239 40.66 70.84 -24.83
CA GLN A 239 39.39 71.36 -24.34
C GLN A 239 39.57 72.80 -23.91
N PHE A 240 38.63 73.64 -24.29
CA PHE A 240 38.69 75.05 -23.94
C PHE A 240 37.29 75.66 -23.87
N PRO A 241 37.04 76.57 -22.91
CA PRO A 241 35.84 77.36 -22.89
C PRO A 241 35.93 78.51 -23.88
N TYR A 242 34.87 78.70 -24.68
CA TYR A 242 34.69 79.88 -25.52
C TYR A 242 33.22 80.33 -25.50
N LEU A 243 32.98 81.63 -25.29
CA LEU A 243 31.63 82.23 -25.23
C LEU A 243 30.64 81.50 -24.27
N GLY A 244 31.15 80.87 -23.20
CA GLY A 244 30.34 80.16 -22.21
C GLY A 244 30.03 78.69 -22.54
N ILE A 245 30.60 78.16 -23.63
CA ILE A 245 30.48 76.75 -24.05
C ILE A 245 31.85 76.09 -23.93
N GLU A 246 31.89 74.86 -23.42
CA GLU A 246 33.09 74.01 -23.43
C GLU A 246 33.22 73.32 -24.78
N PHE A 247 34.29 73.63 -25.51
CA PHE A 247 34.55 73.08 -26.83
C PHE A 247 35.63 72.00 -26.77
N ASP A 248 35.39 70.90 -27.50
CA ASP A 248 36.40 69.89 -27.83
C ASP A 248 37.06 70.27 -29.16
N GLY A 249 38.30 70.75 -29.09
CA GLY A 249 39.08 71.19 -30.24
C GLY A 249 40.10 70.18 -30.72
N TYR A 250 40.13 69.93 -32.02
CA TYR A 250 41.13 69.11 -32.69
C TYR A 250 41.88 69.97 -33.70
N PHE A 251 43.21 69.95 -33.65
CA PHE A 251 44.02 70.73 -34.58
C PHE A 251 45.07 69.87 -35.27
N GLN A 252 45.47 70.30 -36.46
CA GLN A 252 46.49 69.65 -37.27
C GLN A 252 47.18 70.62 -38.21
N ARG A 253 48.48 70.41 -38.42
CA ARG A 253 49.29 71.21 -39.34
C ARG A 253 48.99 70.89 -40.79
N VAL A 254 48.75 71.94 -41.55
CA VAL A 254 48.69 71.97 -43.01
C VAL A 254 50.08 72.35 -43.51
N ASN A 255 50.94 71.37 -43.80
CA ASN A 255 52.29 71.64 -44.29
C ASN A 255 52.25 72.13 -45.74
N LEU A 256 52.78 73.31 -46.01
CA LEU A 256 52.78 73.96 -47.34
C LEU A 256 54.11 73.73 -48.07
N THR A 257 55.22 73.98 -47.37
CA THR A 257 56.60 73.71 -47.79
C THR A 257 57.37 73.07 -46.63
N ALA A 258 58.66 72.77 -46.80
CA ALA A 258 59.48 72.20 -45.73
C ALA A 258 59.60 73.13 -44.50
N ASP A 259 59.51 74.45 -44.71
CA ASP A 259 59.68 75.49 -43.70
C ASP A 259 58.39 76.26 -43.36
N LYS A 260 57.27 76.02 -44.07
CA LYS A 260 55.99 76.73 -43.87
C LYS A 260 54.83 75.77 -43.62
N TYR A 261 54.04 76.08 -42.59
CA TYR A 261 52.79 75.40 -42.31
C TYR A 261 51.72 76.38 -41.83
N TRP A 262 50.46 75.98 -41.99
CA TRP A 262 49.32 76.55 -41.29
C TRP A 262 48.83 75.56 -40.24
N THR A 263 48.02 76.00 -39.28
CA THR A 263 47.36 75.10 -38.33
C THR A 263 45.85 75.23 -38.50
N LEU A 264 45.22 74.16 -38.98
CA LEU A 264 43.76 74.04 -39.04
C LEU A 264 43.29 73.48 -37.71
N MET A 265 42.38 74.18 -37.05
CA MET A 265 41.71 73.71 -35.85
C MET A 265 40.21 73.68 -36.07
N VAL A 266 39.58 72.58 -35.68
CA VAL A 266 38.13 72.39 -35.69
C VAL A 266 37.70 72.14 -34.27
N PHE A 267 36.54 72.65 -33.87
CA PHE A 267 36.02 72.43 -32.53
C PHE A 267 34.54 72.11 -32.56
N VAL A 268 34.08 71.30 -31.60
CA VAL A 268 32.69 70.83 -31.48
C VAL A 268 32.14 71.13 -30.10
N ASP A 269 30.86 71.49 -30.05
CA ASP A 269 30.12 71.64 -28.79
C ASP A 269 29.66 70.24 -28.33
N GLN A 270 30.18 69.82 -27.18
CA GLN A 270 29.92 68.50 -26.62
C GLN A 270 28.43 68.30 -26.28
N ASP A 271 27.74 69.35 -25.81
CA ASP A 271 26.33 69.25 -25.42
C ASP A 271 25.42 69.13 -26.64
N THR A 272 25.67 69.90 -27.69
CA THR A 272 24.94 69.79 -28.97
C THR A 272 25.19 68.43 -29.63
N ALA A 273 26.41 67.92 -29.59
CA ALA A 273 26.75 66.64 -30.21
C ALA A 273 26.16 65.42 -29.46
N LEU A 274 25.98 65.52 -28.13
CA LEU A 274 25.40 64.46 -27.30
C LEU A 274 23.90 64.61 -27.05
N ALA A 275 23.23 65.61 -27.63
CA ALA A 275 21.79 65.82 -27.48
C ALA A 275 20.98 64.55 -27.83
N GLY A 276 21.37 63.81 -28.87
CA GLY A 276 20.73 62.56 -29.27
C GLY A 276 20.81 61.42 -28.22
N VAL A 277 21.76 61.47 -27.28
CA VAL A 277 21.85 60.48 -26.18
C VAL A 277 20.69 60.65 -25.18
N ARG A 278 20.22 61.88 -24.95
CA ARG A 278 19.11 62.14 -24.00
C ARG A 278 17.79 61.63 -24.55
N ASP A 279 17.55 61.74 -25.84
CA ASP A 279 16.35 61.19 -26.49
C ASP A 279 16.36 59.65 -26.46
N ALA A 280 17.50 59.04 -26.77
CA ALA A 280 17.66 57.59 -26.67
C ALA A 280 17.48 57.06 -25.23
N GLN A 281 17.90 57.81 -24.20
CA GLN A 281 17.63 57.48 -22.80
C GLN A 281 16.12 57.48 -22.48
N ARG A 282 15.37 58.44 -23.02
CA ARG A 282 13.92 58.52 -22.81
C ARG A 282 13.18 57.36 -23.50
N GLU A 283 13.56 57.01 -24.72
CA GLU A 283 12.99 55.87 -25.45
C GLU A 283 13.28 54.53 -24.75
N ALA A 284 14.50 54.35 -24.25
CA ALA A 284 14.89 53.15 -23.49
C ALA A 284 14.05 52.99 -22.21
N LEU A 285 13.76 54.10 -21.51
CA LEU A 285 12.98 54.08 -20.27
C LEU A 285 11.51 53.72 -20.54
N VAL A 286 10.90 54.30 -21.59
CA VAL A 286 9.53 53.96 -22.01
C VAL A 286 9.42 52.49 -22.43
N THR A 287 10.35 52.01 -23.26
CA THR A 287 10.39 50.62 -23.71
C THR A 287 10.57 49.66 -22.53
N GLY A 288 11.41 50.00 -21.55
CA GLY A 288 11.60 49.22 -20.33
C GLY A 288 10.33 49.09 -19.49
N ILE A 289 9.55 50.17 -19.33
CA ILE A 289 8.27 50.14 -18.62
C ILE A 289 7.25 49.25 -19.35
N ILE A 290 7.17 49.35 -20.68
CA ILE A 290 6.24 48.52 -21.48
C ILE A 290 6.60 47.03 -21.34
N LEU A 291 7.88 46.68 -21.46
CA LEU A 291 8.34 45.29 -21.29
C LEU A 291 8.06 44.75 -19.87
N LEU A 292 8.19 45.60 -18.85
CA LEU A 292 7.85 45.24 -17.47
C LEU A 292 6.34 44.96 -17.31
N LEU A 293 5.48 45.79 -17.89
CA LEU A 293 4.02 45.57 -17.84
C LEU A 293 3.60 44.30 -18.61
N VAL A 294 4.15 44.10 -19.81
CA VAL A 294 3.84 42.91 -20.63
C VAL A 294 4.30 41.64 -19.93
N SER A 295 5.52 41.63 -19.39
CA SER A 295 6.04 40.47 -18.65
C SER A 295 5.20 40.19 -17.40
N ALA A 296 4.76 41.22 -16.66
CA ALA A 296 3.86 41.04 -15.52
C ALA A 296 2.54 40.37 -15.91
N ILE A 297 1.91 40.78 -17.02
CA ILE A 297 0.66 40.19 -17.52
C ILE A 297 0.87 38.71 -17.89
N VAL A 298 1.94 38.40 -18.65
CA VAL A 298 2.26 37.02 -19.06
C VAL A 298 2.53 36.13 -17.85
N ILE A 299 3.26 36.62 -16.84
CA ILE A 299 3.54 35.89 -15.60
C ILE A 299 2.25 35.60 -14.83
N ILE A 300 1.36 36.58 -14.68
CA ILE A 300 0.09 36.39 -13.98
C ILE A 300 -0.75 35.34 -14.70
N PHE A 301 -0.91 35.45 -16.02
CA PHE A 301 -1.73 34.52 -16.80
C PHE A 301 -1.21 33.08 -16.76
N THR A 302 0.09 32.88 -16.98
CA THR A 302 0.74 31.55 -16.96
C THR A 302 0.67 30.91 -15.57
N LEU A 303 0.95 31.67 -14.51
CA LEU A 303 0.85 31.16 -13.14
C LEU A 303 -0.59 30.87 -12.74
N GLU A 304 -1.59 31.62 -13.21
CA GLU A 304 -3.00 31.29 -12.93
C GLU A 304 -3.42 29.98 -13.60
N GLN A 305 -2.98 29.73 -14.84
CA GLN A 305 -3.30 28.49 -15.54
C GLN A 305 -2.62 27.28 -14.87
N ALA A 306 -1.34 27.40 -14.51
CA ALA A 306 -0.58 26.35 -13.84
C ALA A 306 -1.08 26.03 -12.40
N TYR A 307 -1.72 26.99 -11.71
CA TYR A 307 -2.18 26.81 -10.34
C TYR A 307 -3.59 26.18 -10.22
N LYS A 308 -4.39 26.17 -11.29
CA LYS A 308 -5.75 25.59 -11.29
C LYS A 308 -5.77 24.09 -10.93
N PRO A 309 -4.93 23.20 -11.51
CA PRO A 309 -4.88 21.79 -11.15
C PRO A 309 -4.50 21.56 -9.68
N LEU A 310 -3.56 22.35 -9.15
CA LEU A 310 -3.13 22.33 -7.75
C LEU A 310 -4.28 22.63 -6.77
N LEU A 311 -5.18 23.55 -7.12
CA LEU A 311 -6.37 23.84 -6.30
C LEU A 311 -7.40 22.71 -6.34
N LYS A 312 -7.58 22.05 -7.49
CA LYS A 312 -8.46 20.87 -7.60
C LYS A 312 -7.92 19.71 -6.76
N LEU A 313 -6.62 19.43 -6.84
CA LEU A 313 -5.95 18.43 -6.00
C LEU A 313 -6.09 18.75 -4.51
N LYS A 314 -5.81 20.00 -4.10
CA LYS A 314 -6.01 20.46 -2.72
C LYS A 314 -7.45 20.23 -2.24
N LYS A 315 -8.44 20.56 -3.08
CA LYS A 315 -9.85 20.37 -2.74
C LYS A 315 -10.18 18.88 -2.59
N ALA A 316 -9.78 18.03 -3.54
CA ALA A 316 -10.03 16.59 -3.47
C ALA A 316 -9.40 15.93 -2.23
N VAL A 317 -8.18 16.33 -1.87
CA VAL A 317 -7.52 15.84 -0.65
C VAL A 317 -8.22 16.35 0.62
N LEU A 318 -8.66 17.60 0.64
CA LEU A 318 -9.39 18.16 1.79
C LEU A 318 -10.81 17.59 1.93
N ASP A 319 -11.50 17.34 0.83
CA ASP A 319 -12.83 16.72 0.86
C ASP A 319 -12.71 15.28 1.38
N LEU A 320 -11.71 14.52 0.90
CA LEU A 320 -11.39 13.19 1.41
C LEU A 320 -11.02 13.19 2.90
N SER A 321 -10.22 14.16 3.38
CA SER A 321 -9.78 14.21 4.79
C SER A 321 -10.83 14.76 5.75
N LYS A 322 -11.79 15.56 5.27
CA LYS A 322 -12.93 16.04 6.05
C LYS A 322 -14.06 15.01 6.18
N GLY A 323 -13.87 13.82 5.61
CA GLY A 323 -14.80 12.71 5.76
C GLY A 323 -16.00 12.79 4.82
N SER A 324 -15.89 13.42 3.63
CA SER A 324 -16.98 13.36 2.64
C SER A 324 -17.21 11.94 2.09
N GLY A 325 -16.33 10.99 2.41
CA GLY A 325 -16.51 9.55 2.20
C GLY A 325 -16.58 9.11 0.73
N ASP A 326 -16.66 10.03 -0.23
CA ASP A 326 -16.89 9.74 -1.64
C ASP A 326 -15.60 9.25 -2.31
N LEU A 327 -15.44 7.92 -2.29
CA LEU A 327 -14.36 7.21 -2.98
C LEU A 327 -14.70 6.96 -4.46
N THR A 328 -15.83 7.46 -4.98
CA THR A 328 -16.16 7.43 -6.42
C THR A 328 -15.59 8.63 -7.17
N ALA A 329 -15.28 9.72 -6.45
CA ALA A 329 -14.72 10.92 -7.04
C ALA A 329 -13.33 10.65 -7.67
N ARG A 330 -13.09 11.26 -8.84
CA ARG A 330 -11.81 11.21 -9.56
C ARG A 330 -11.38 12.60 -9.95
N LEU A 331 -10.06 12.84 -9.93
CA LEU A 331 -9.47 14.03 -10.51
C LEU A 331 -9.42 13.89 -12.03
N ALA A 332 -9.89 14.92 -12.74
CA ALA A 332 -9.66 15.04 -14.18
C ALA A 332 -8.17 15.29 -14.40
N VAL A 333 -7.50 14.34 -15.06
CA VAL A 333 -6.08 14.40 -15.41
C VAL A 333 -5.98 14.80 -16.88
N GLU A 334 -5.37 15.95 -17.14
CA GLU A 334 -5.11 16.47 -18.49
C GLU A 334 -3.62 16.78 -18.59
N GLY A 335 -2.96 16.31 -19.66
CA GLY A 335 -1.52 16.50 -19.89
C GLY A 335 -0.64 15.34 -19.41
N SER A 336 0.67 15.55 -19.41
CA SER A 336 1.70 14.52 -19.12
C SER A 336 2.83 15.05 -18.20
N ASP A 337 2.58 16.14 -17.48
CA ASP A 337 3.54 16.76 -16.58
C ASP A 337 3.50 16.13 -15.16
N ASP A 338 4.33 16.63 -14.25
CA ASP A 338 4.41 16.13 -12.87
C ASP A 338 3.06 16.24 -12.13
N LEU A 339 2.25 17.27 -12.45
CA LEU A 339 0.92 17.44 -11.85
C LEU A 339 -0.07 16.41 -12.37
N ALA A 340 0.00 16.06 -13.65
CA ALA A 340 -0.79 14.97 -14.22
C ALA A 340 -0.44 13.63 -13.58
N GLN A 341 0.85 13.31 -13.41
CA GLN A 341 1.31 12.09 -12.73
C GLN A 341 0.83 12.01 -11.27
N ILE A 342 0.86 13.13 -10.54
CA ILE A 342 0.32 13.20 -9.16
C ILE A 342 -1.20 12.95 -9.17
N GLY A 343 -1.93 13.53 -10.13
CA GLY A 343 -3.37 13.30 -10.31
C GLY A 343 -3.71 11.82 -10.59
N GLU A 344 -2.94 11.15 -11.44
CA GLU A 344 -3.07 9.71 -11.68
C GLU A 344 -2.77 8.88 -10.43
N GLY A 345 -1.68 9.21 -9.73
CA GLY A 345 -1.30 8.54 -8.47
C GLY A 345 -2.39 8.66 -7.42
N PHE A 346 -3.00 9.84 -7.28
CA PHE A 346 -4.14 10.06 -6.39
C PHE A 346 -5.36 9.22 -6.82
N ASN A 347 -5.70 9.20 -8.12
CA ASN A 347 -6.81 8.38 -8.61
C ASN A 347 -6.59 6.88 -8.37
N ARG A 348 -5.37 6.37 -8.59
CA ARG A 348 -5.00 4.98 -8.26
C ARG A 348 -5.13 4.69 -6.77
N PHE A 349 -4.68 5.62 -5.92
CA PHE A 349 -4.83 5.49 -4.46
C PHE A 349 -6.29 5.43 -4.02
N VAL A 350 -7.14 6.34 -4.52
CA VAL A 350 -8.58 6.35 -4.21
C VAL A 350 -9.26 5.08 -4.74
N GLN A 351 -8.91 4.60 -5.93
CA GLN A 351 -9.42 3.34 -6.48
C GLN A 351 -9.06 2.14 -5.61
N SER A 352 -7.81 2.05 -5.13
CA SER A 352 -7.38 0.99 -4.22
C SER A 352 -8.13 1.04 -2.89
N LEU A 353 -8.34 2.24 -2.32
CA LEU A 353 -9.17 2.42 -1.12
C LEU A 353 -10.62 2.00 -1.34
N GLN A 354 -11.22 2.41 -2.47
CA GLN A 354 -12.59 2.02 -2.83
C GLN A 354 -12.72 0.50 -2.92
N SER A 355 -11.79 -0.17 -3.61
CA SER A 355 -11.77 -1.64 -3.74
C SER A 355 -11.62 -2.33 -2.39
N MET A 356 -10.73 -1.82 -1.52
CA MET A 356 -10.54 -2.33 -0.17
C MET A 356 -11.83 -2.19 0.67
N MET A 357 -12.49 -1.04 0.64
CA MET A 357 -13.75 -0.83 1.36
C MET A 357 -14.90 -1.70 0.82
N LEU A 358 -14.98 -1.91 -0.50
CA LEU A 358 -15.94 -2.86 -1.09
C LEU A 358 -15.70 -4.30 -0.62
N GLN A 359 -14.43 -4.72 -0.54
CA GLN A 359 -14.07 -6.04 -0.01
C GLN A 359 -14.43 -6.17 1.48
N VAL A 360 -14.18 -5.13 2.28
CA VAL A 360 -14.57 -5.12 3.71
C VAL A 360 -16.09 -5.16 3.86
N SER A 361 -16.85 -4.41 3.05
CA SER A 361 -18.32 -4.46 3.04
C SER A 361 -18.84 -5.86 2.71
N ALA A 362 -18.33 -6.49 1.65
CA ALA A 362 -18.72 -7.85 1.27
C ALA A 362 -18.34 -8.90 2.33
N ALA A 363 -17.15 -8.76 2.94
CA ALA A 363 -16.73 -9.62 4.04
C ALA A 363 -17.63 -9.43 5.27
N SER A 364 -18.00 -8.19 5.61
CA SER A 364 -18.90 -7.88 6.72
C SER A 364 -20.30 -8.45 6.51
N GLN A 365 -20.85 -8.42 5.29
CA GLN A 365 -22.10 -9.09 4.96
C GLN A 365 -22.01 -10.62 5.14
N THR A 366 -20.91 -11.21 4.70
CA THR A 366 -20.67 -12.67 4.86
C THR A 366 -20.53 -13.05 6.34
N ILE A 367 -19.84 -12.22 7.14
CA ILE A 367 -19.74 -12.39 8.58
C ILE A 367 -21.13 -12.26 9.22
N SER A 368 -21.93 -11.27 8.80
CA SER A 368 -23.29 -11.08 9.31
C SER A 368 -24.17 -12.30 9.06
N SER A 369 -24.16 -12.87 7.86
CA SER A 369 -24.93 -14.09 7.57
C SER A 369 -24.43 -15.29 8.38
N SER A 370 -23.10 -15.40 8.55
CA SER A 370 -22.48 -16.47 9.35
C SER A 370 -22.86 -16.36 10.82
N ILE A 371 -22.91 -15.14 11.38
CA ILE A 371 -23.34 -14.90 12.77
C ILE A 371 -24.80 -15.27 12.97
N VAL A 372 -25.69 -14.93 12.04
CA VAL A 372 -27.12 -15.33 12.10
C VAL A 372 -27.24 -16.86 12.13
N GLN A 373 -26.51 -17.55 11.25
CA GLN A 373 -26.48 -19.01 11.24
C GLN A 373 -25.91 -19.58 12.54
N LEU A 374 -24.83 -19.01 13.07
CA LEU A 374 -24.19 -19.47 14.31
C LEU A 374 -25.10 -19.26 15.52
N ASN A 375 -25.81 -18.14 15.60
CA ASN A 375 -26.79 -17.86 16.67
C ASN A 375 -27.94 -18.87 16.62
N GLN A 376 -28.46 -19.19 15.43
CA GLN A 376 -29.49 -20.22 15.25
C GLN A 376 -28.98 -21.60 15.69
N THR A 377 -27.81 -22.03 15.22
CA THR A 377 -27.20 -23.31 15.63
C THR A 377 -26.93 -23.36 17.14
N ALA A 378 -26.50 -22.26 17.75
CA ALA A 378 -26.26 -22.20 19.19
C ALA A 378 -27.56 -22.37 20.00
N LYS A 379 -28.66 -21.74 19.56
CA LYS A 379 -29.99 -21.91 20.17
C LYS A 379 -30.53 -23.33 19.99
N ASP A 380 -30.35 -23.91 18.82
CA ASP A 380 -30.76 -25.29 18.55
C ASP A 380 -29.97 -26.28 19.43
N ASN A 381 -28.66 -26.05 19.59
CA ASN A 381 -27.83 -26.83 20.51
C ASN A 381 -28.26 -26.68 21.97
N GLU A 382 -28.58 -25.46 22.44
CA GLU A 382 -29.10 -25.27 23.80
C GLU A 382 -30.37 -26.08 24.04
N LYS A 383 -31.30 -26.08 23.08
CA LYS A 383 -32.52 -26.89 23.16
C LYS A 383 -32.23 -28.39 23.20
N ILE A 384 -31.31 -28.88 22.37
CA ILE A 384 -30.92 -30.30 22.35
C ILE A 384 -30.29 -30.70 23.69
N LEU A 385 -29.42 -29.86 24.25
CA LEU A 385 -28.75 -30.13 25.53
C LEU A 385 -29.73 -30.16 26.70
N LEU A 386 -30.76 -29.30 26.70
CA LEU A 386 -31.84 -29.36 27.69
C LEU A 386 -32.62 -30.68 27.60
N THR A 387 -32.90 -31.16 26.40
CA THR A 387 -33.52 -32.49 26.20
C THR A 387 -32.61 -33.61 26.70
N HIS A 388 -31.32 -33.59 26.37
CA HIS A 388 -30.35 -34.58 26.84
C HIS A 388 -30.18 -34.59 28.37
N SER A 389 -30.28 -33.43 29.02
CA SER A 389 -30.29 -33.33 30.48
C SER A 389 -31.50 -34.09 31.07
N ALA A 390 -32.70 -33.87 30.51
CA ALA A 390 -33.90 -34.58 30.93
C ALA A 390 -33.83 -36.10 30.67
N GLU A 391 -33.32 -36.52 29.51
CA GLU A 391 -33.12 -37.93 29.19
C GLU A 391 -32.11 -38.59 30.15
N THR A 392 -31.03 -37.87 30.48
CA THR A 392 -30.02 -38.34 31.45
C THR A 392 -30.64 -38.59 32.82
N ASP A 393 -31.45 -37.66 33.32
CA ASP A 393 -32.15 -37.81 34.60
C ASP A 393 -33.15 -38.99 34.59
N GLN A 394 -33.82 -39.24 33.46
CA GLN A 394 -34.68 -40.42 33.31
C GLN A 394 -33.89 -41.72 33.37
N VAL A 395 -32.72 -41.79 32.72
CA VAL A 395 -31.86 -42.98 32.76
C VAL A 395 -31.32 -43.22 34.18
N VAL A 396 -30.92 -42.16 34.90
CA VAL A 396 -30.52 -42.26 36.32
C VAL A 396 -31.64 -42.85 37.17
N THR A 397 -32.88 -42.41 36.94
CA THR A 397 -34.06 -42.94 37.64
C THR A 397 -34.26 -44.43 37.34
N ALA A 398 -34.19 -44.83 36.06
CA ALA A 398 -34.32 -46.23 35.65
C ALA A 398 -33.23 -47.13 36.24
N ILE A 399 -31.99 -46.65 36.34
CA ILE A 399 -30.89 -47.39 36.98
C ILE A 399 -31.14 -47.56 38.49
N THR A 400 -31.70 -46.53 39.14
CA THR A 400 -32.06 -46.60 40.56
C THR A 400 -33.15 -47.65 40.79
N GLU A 401 -34.20 -47.66 39.96
CA GLU A 401 -35.24 -48.68 39.98
C GLU A 401 -34.68 -50.09 39.71
N MET A 402 -33.75 -50.22 38.76
CA MET A 402 -33.06 -51.48 38.46
C MET A 402 -32.26 -52.00 39.66
N SER A 403 -31.57 -51.12 40.39
CA SER A 403 -30.82 -51.48 41.60
C SER A 403 -31.75 -51.96 42.72
N GLU A 404 -32.89 -51.30 42.93
CA GLU A 404 -33.89 -51.74 43.90
C GLU A 404 -34.55 -53.06 43.49
N SER A 405 -34.82 -53.25 42.19
CA SER A 405 -35.36 -54.50 41.67
C SER A 405 -34.37 -55.65 41.87
N ALA A 406 -33.07 -55.45 41.62
CA ALA A 406 -32.05 -56.45 41.90
C ALA A 406 -32.02 -56.79 43.39
N ARG A 407 -32.06 -55.79 44.28
CA ARG A 407 -32.13 -56.03 45.74
C ARG A 407 -33.35 -56.86 46.14
N SER A 408 -34.52 -56.55 45.58
CA SER A 408 -35.75 -57.32 45.82
C SER A 408 -35.66 -58.76 45.32
N VAL A 409 -35.04 -59.00 44.16
CA VAL A 409 -34.81 -60.37 43.65
C VAL A 409 -33.88 -61.14 44.58
N ALA A 410 -32.80 -60.53 45.07
CA ALA A 410 -31.90 -61.17 46.02
C ALA A 410 -32.61 -61.57 47.33
N GLU A 411 -33.46 -60.70 47.88
CA GLU A 411 -34.28 -61.00 49.05
C GLU A 411 -35.24 -62.18 48.78
N ASN A 412 -35.87 -62.22 47.60
CA ASN A 412 -36.74 -63.33 47.19
C ASN A 412 -35.98 -64.65 47.06
N VAL A 413 -34.75 -64.63 46.55
CA VAL A 413 -33.89 -65.83 46.46
C VAL A 413 -33.55 -66.37 47.85
N ILE A 414 -33.19 -65.51 48.81
CA ILE A 414 -32.93 -65.91 50.19
C ILE A 414 -34.17 -66.56 50.81
N GLN A 415 -35.36 -65.98 50.56
CA GLN A 415 -36.61 -66.56 51.03
C GLN A 415 -36.91 -67.92 50.36
N SER A 416 -36.65 -68.04 49.06
CA SER A 416 -36.84 -69.29 48.31
C SER A 416 -35.94 -70.41 48.86
N ASN A 417 -34.65 -70.12 49.08
CA ASN A 417 -33.69 -71.07 49.67
C ASN A 417 -34.12 -71.57 51.06
N ARG A 418 -34.72 -70.69 51.87
CA ARG A 418 -35.25 -71.09 53.19
C ARG A 418 -36.44 -72.05 53.06
N ILE A 419 -37.30 -71.83 52.06
CA ILE A 419 -38.47 -72.69 51.81
C ILE A 419 -38.03 -74.04 51.26
N THR A 420 -37.07 -74.08 50.32
CA THR A 420 -36.54 -75.33 49.76
C THR A 420 -35.76 -76.14 50.78
N ASP A 421 -34.93 -75.52 51.63
CA ASP A 421 -34.27 -76.22 52.75
C ASP A 421 -35.29 -76.87 53.71
N GLY A 422 -36.37 -76.15 54.03
CA GLY A 422 -37.48 -76.69 54.82
C GLY A 422 -38.16 -77.89 54.15
N ALA A 423 -38.49 -77.78 52.87
CA ALA A 423 -39.12 -78.86 52.10
C ALA A 423 -38.21 -80.08 51.95
N SER A 424 -36.91 -79.89 51.78
CA SER A 424 -35.92 -80.98 51.70
C SER A 424 -35.85 -81.76 53.00
N LYS A 425 -35.79 -81.07 54.15
CA LYS A 425 -35.81 -81.71 55.47
C LYS A 425 -37.10 -82.49 55.73
N GLU A 426 -38.25 -81.95 55.33
CA GLU A 426 -39.54 -82.62 55.49
C GLU A 426 -39.67 -83.85 54.58
N ALA A 427 -39.12 -83.79 53.36
CA ALA A 427 -39.01 -84.93 52.46
C ALA A 427 -38.13 -86.05 53.05
N GLU A 428 -36.96 -85.71 53.59
CA GLU A 428 -36.03 -86.64 54.22
C GLU A 428 -36.67 -87.33 55.44
N GLN A 429 -37.33 -86.56 56.30
CA GLN A 429 -38.09 -87.11 57.44
C GLN A 429 -39.22 -88.03 56.99
N SER A 430 -39.97 -87.65 55.94
CA SER A 430 -41.03 -88.48 55.38
C SER A 430 -40.50 -89.80 54.82
N LEU A 431 -39.32 -89.77 54.18
CA LEU A 431 -38.66 -90.96 53.65
C LEU A 431 -38.29 -91.95 54.76
N VAL A 432 -37.81 -91.44 55.91
CA VAL A 432 -37.53 -92.26 57.10
C VAL A 432 -38.81 -92.92 57.62
N ILE A 433 -39.91 -92.18 57.72
CA ILE A 433 -41.21 -92.71 58.20
C ILE A 433 -41.74 -93.81 57.26
N VAL A 434 -41.69 -93.57 55.94
CA VAL A 434 -42.12 -94.52 54.91
C VAL A 434 -41.27 -95.80 54.96
N ASN A 435 -39.95 -95.69 55.10
CA ASN A 435 -39.06 -96.86 55.21
C ASN A 435 -39.38 -97.70 56.47
N ASN A 436 -39.69 -97.06 57.61
CA ASN A 436 -40.12 -97.74 58.82
C ASN A 436 -41.49 -98.44 58.61
N ALA A 437 -42.41 -97.83 57.86
CA ALA A 437 -43.69 -98.44 57.50
C ALA A 437 -43.49 -99.69 56.63
N VAL A 438 -42.60 -99.66 55.64
CA VAL A 438 -42.24 -100.85 54.82
C VAL A 438 -41.72 -101.97 55.71
N GLN A 439 -40.78 -101.68 56.62
CA GLN A 439 -40.25 -102.69 57.55
C GLN A 439 -41.34 -103.31 58.43
N THR A 440 -42.26 -102.48 58.93
CA THR A 440 -43.38 -102.93 59.78
C THR A 440 -44.35 -103.81 58.99
N VAL A 441 -44.67 -103.45 57.74
CA VAL A 441 -45.53 -104.26 56.86
C VAL A 441 -44.86 -105.60 56.51
N SER A 442 -43.55 -105.60 56.22
CA SER A 442 -42.80 -106.84 55.98
C SER A 442 -42.79 -107.77 57.20
N ALA A 443 -42.64 -107.23 58.42
CA ALA A 443 -42.76 -108.00 59.64
C ALA A 443 -44.16 -108.60 59.80
N LEU A 444 -45.22 -107.81 59.54
CA LEU A 444 -46.60 -108.27 59.59
C LEU A 444 -46.89 -109.41 58.59
N VAL A 445 -46.32 -109.35 57.38
CA VAL A 445 -46.41 -110.45 56.40
C VAL A 445 -45.81 -111.73 56.98
N SER A 446 -44.63 -111.65 57.62
CA SER A 446 -43.99 -112.80 58.27
C SER A 446 -44.85 -113.37 59.40
N ASP A 447 -45.43 -112.51 60.25
CA ASP A 447 -46.30 -112.94 61.35
C ASP A 447 -47.56 -113.66 60.84
N VAL A 448 -48.16 -113.17 59.74
CA VAL A 448 -49.32 -113.80 59.10
C VAL A 448 -48.95 -115.16 58.50
N GLU A 449 -47.78 -115.29 57.87
CA GLU A 449 -47.29 -116.58 57.35
C GLU A 449 -47.06 -117.61 58.45
N ASP A 450 -46.47 -117.19 59.57
CA ASP A 450 -46.25 -118.08 60.72
C ASP A 450 -47.57 -118.48 61.39
N MET A 451 -48.53 -117.57 61.51
CA MET A 451 -49.86 -117.88 62.02
C MET A 451 -50.60 -118.88 61.10
N SER A 452 -50.47 -118.73 59.79
CA SER A 452 -51.02 -119.68 58.81
C SER A 452 -50.46 -121.10 59.00
N LYS A 453 -49.13 -121.25 59.20
CA LYS A 453 -48.50 -122.55 59.50
C LYS A 453 -49.08 -123.19 60.77
N HIS A 454 -49.31 -122.40 61.83
CA HIS A 454 -49.90 -122.91 63.07
C HIS A 454 -51.34 -123.39 62.86
N ILE A 455 -52.17 -122.67 62.10
CA ILE A 455 -53.54 -123.08 61.80
C ILE A 455 -53.56 -124.35 60.92
N VAL A 456 -52.67 -124.47 59.93
CA VAL A 456 -52.54 -125.69 59.13
C VAL A 456 -52.16 -126.90 60.00
N SER A 457 -51.24 -126.72 60.96
CA SER A 457 -50.90 -127.78 61.92
C SER A 457 -52.10 -128.14 62.80
N MET A 458 -52.85 -127.15 63.28
CA MET A 458 -54.06 -127.37 64.08
C MET A 458 -55.14 -128.13 63.31
N ASN A 459 -55.34 -127.81 62.03
CA ASN A 459 -56.27 -128.52 61.15
C ASN A 459 -55.84 -129.98 60.95
N LYS A 460 -54.53 -130.24 60.80
CA LYS A 460 -53.99 -131.60 60.74
C LYS A 460 -54.24 -132.39 62.02
N ASP A 461 -54.07 -131.77 63.19
CA ASP A 461 -54.31 -132.44 64.47
C ASP A 461 -55.80 -132.66 64.74
N ALA A 462 -56.67 -131.72 64.37
CA ALA A 462 -58.12 -131.89 64.43
C ALA A 462 -58.60 -133.06 63.55
N ASN A 463 -58.05 -133.21 62.34
CA ASN A 463 -58.36 -134.36 61.47
C ASN A 463 -57.93 -135.70 62.09
N LYS A 464 -56.75 -135.77 62.71
CA LYS A 464 -56.32 -136.99 63.43
C LYS A 464 -57.26 -137.33 64.58
N ILE A 465 -57.72 -136.32 65.34
CA ILE A 465 -58.68 -136.54 66.43
C ILE A 465 -60.00 -137.09 65.84
N SER A 466 -60.46 -136.55 64.71
CA SER A 466 -61.66 -137.06 64.03
C SER A 466 -61.50 -138.53 63.59
N GLU A 467 -60.33 -138.93 63.10
CA GLU A 467 -60.03 -140.32 62.75
C GLU A 467 -60.09 -141.24 63.98
N VAL A 468 -59.48 -140.82 65.10
CA VAL A 468 -59.54 -141.56 66.37
C VAL A 468 -60.97 -141.69 66.89
N LEU A 469 -61.79 -140.63 66.79
CA LEU A 469 -63.19 -140.66 67.22
C LEU A 469 -64.04 -141.59 66.36
N ASN A 470 -63.79 -141.67 65.05
CA ASN A 470 -64.46 -142.66 64.20
C ASN A 470 -64.17 -144.09 64.68
N VAL A 471 -62.91 -144.41 65.00
CA VAL A 471 -62.54 -145.72 65.55
C VAL A 471 -63.22 -145.97 66.91
N ILE A 472 -63.30 -144.96 67.79
CA ILE A 472 -64.00 -145.09 69.08
C ILE A 472 -65.50 -145.32 68.84
N GLY A 473 -66.10 -144.61 67.89
CA GLY A 473 -67.49 -144.81 67.48
C GLY A 473 -67.72 -146.24 67.00
N GLU A 474 -66.88 -146.74 66.08
CA GLU A 474 -66.95 -148.12 65.60
C GLU A 474 -66.82 -149.15 66.75
N ILE A 475 -65.88 -148.94 67.68
CA ILE A 475 -65.73 -149.79 68.87
C ILE A 475 -66.99 -149.71 69.75
N SER A 476 -67.56 -148.52 69.91
CA SER A 476 -68.75 -148.31 70.71
C SER A 476 -69.98 -148.99 70.11
N GLU A 477 -70.15 -148.92 68.78
CA GLU A 477 -71.20 -149.63 68.05
C GLU A 477 -71.02 -151.15 68.16
N GLN A 478 -69.80 -151.66 67.99
CA GLN A 478 -69.48 -153.08 68.22
C GLN A 478 -69.77 -153.50 69.65
N THR A 479 -69.43 -152.66 70.64
CA THR A 479 -69.69 -152.93 72.06
C THR A 479 -71.18 -152.94 72.36
N ASN A 480 -71.95 -152.03 71.76
CA ASN A 480 -73.41 -151.99 71.87
C ASN A 480 -74.06 -153.25 71.26
N LEU A 481 -73.55 -153.75 70.12
CA LEU A 481 -73.99 -155.00 69.50
C LEU A 481 -73.63 -156.23 70.34
N LEU A 482 -72.41 -156.28 70.90
CA LEU A 482 -71.97 -157.36 71.79
C LEU A 482 -72.80 -157.38 73.08
N ALA A 483 -73.06 -156.21 73.67
CA ALA A 483 -73.89 -156.06 74.86
C ALA A 483 -75.35 -156.43 74.60
N LEU A 484 -75.89 -156.07 73.43
CA LEU A 484 -77.23 -156.51 73.02
C LEU A 484 -77.32 -158.03 72.91
N ASN A 485 -76.35 -158.67 72.27
CA ASN A 485 -76.30 -160.14 72.18
C ASN A 485 -76.18 -160.79 73.56
N ALA A 486 -75.39 -160.22 74.46
CA ALA A 486 -75.26 -160.69 75.85
C ALA A 486 -76.57 -160.50 76.65
N ALA A 487 -77.27 -159.38 76.50
CA ALA A 487 -78.56 -159.12 77.14
C ALA A 487 -79.64 -160.10 76.67
N ILE A 488 -79.67 -160.40 75.36
CA ILE A 488 -80.58 -161.40 74.78
C ILE A 488 -80.32 -162.80 75.38
N GLU A 489 -79.06 -163.23 75.46
CA GLU A 489 -78.72 -164.56 75.99
C GLU A 489 -78.92 -164.64 77.52
N ALA A 490 -78.70 -163.53 78.25
CA ALA A 490 -79.01 -163.43 79.67
C ALA A 490 -80.52 -163.51 79.96
N ALA A 491 -81.37 -162.88 79.13
CA ALA A 491 -82.82 -163.02 79.21
C ALA A 491 -83.26 -164.47 78.92
N ARG A 492 -82.55 -165.18 78.03
CA ARG A 492 -82.80 -166.58 77.67
C ARG A 492 -82.51 -167.57 78.81
N ALA A 493 -81.58 -167.26 79.71
CA ALA A 493 -81.23 -168.05 80.88
C ALA A 493 -82.20 -167.91 82.07
N GLY A 494 -83.24 -167.07 81.96
CA GLY A 494 -84.26 -166.88 83.00
C GLY A 494 -83.70 -166.30 84.32
N GLU A 495 -84.23 -166.74 85.47
CA GLU A 495 -83.86 -166.21 86.80
C GLU A 495 -82.34 -166.32 87.12
N GLN A 496 -81.62 -167.28 86.54
CA GLN A 496 -80.16 -167.44 86.74
C GLN A 496 -79.32 -166.38 85.97
N GLY A 497 -79.87 -165.81 84.89
CA GLY A 497 -79.18 -164.83 84.03
C GLY A 497 -79.41 -163.37 84.44
N ARG A 498 -80.24 -163.13 85.45
CA ARG A 498 -80.75 -161.79 85.81
C ARG A 498 -79.65 -160.79 86.20
N GLY A 499 -78.60 -161.24 86.90
CA GLY A 499 -77.44 -160.41 87.21
C GLY A 499 -76.61 -160.03 85.97
N PHE A 500 -76.48 -160.96 85.00
CA PHE A 500 -75.78 -160.71 83.74
C PHE A 500 -76.57 -159.77 82.81
N ALA A 501 -77.90 -159.88 82.79
CA ALA A 501 -78.75 -158.99 81.99
C ALA A 501 -78.60 -157.51 82.42
N VAL A 502 -78.54 -157.25 83.73
CA VAL A 502 -78.33 -155.88 84.26
C VAL A 502 -76.97 -155.33 83.84
N VAL A 503 -75.90 -156.14 83.89
CA VAL A 503 -74.57 -155.71 83.45
C VAL A 503 -74.54 -155.47 81.94
N ALA A 504 -75.20 -156.32 81.15
CA ALA A 504 -75.27 -156.17 79.70
C ALA A 504 -76.04 -154.90 79.28
N ASP A 505 -77.17 -154.59 79.93
CA ASP A 505 -77.91 -153.34 79.69
C ASP A 505 -77.10 -152.09 80.13
N GLU A 506 -76.32 -152.18 81.21
CA GLU A 506 -75.44 -151.09 81.65
C GLU A 506 -74.29 -150.86 80.64
N VAL A 507 -73.66 -151.93 80.14
CA VAL A 507 -72.63 -151.84 79.08
C VAL A 507 -73.23 -151.29 77.79
N ARG A 508 -74.46 -151.69 77.43
CA ARG A 508 -75.18 -151.18 76.26
C ARG A 508 -75.49 -149.68 76.40
N ALA A 509 -75.95 -149.25 77.57
CA ALA A 509 -76.19 -147.84 77.85
C ALA A 509 -74.88 -147.02 77.81
N LEU A 510 -73.78 -147.57 78.33
CA LEU A 510 -72.45 -146.94 78.28
C LEU A 510 -71.91 -146.82 76.85
N ALA A 511 -72.12 -147.85 76.02
CA ALA A 511 -71.78 -147.84 74.61
C ALA A 511 -72.64 -146.86 73.80
N ALA A 512 -73.95 -146.80 74.04
CA ALA A 512 -74.81 -145.77 73.42
C ALA A 512 -74.40 -144.35 73.83
N ARG A 513 -74.03 -144.14 75.10
CA ARG A 513 -73.55 -142.84 75.60
C ARG A 513 -72.19 -142.46 75.03
N THR A 514 -71.28 -143.43 74.86
CA THR A 514 -69.99 -143.24 74.20
C THR A 514 -70.18 -142.86 72.74
N GLN A 515 -71.08 -143.54 72.02
CA GLN A 515 -71.42 -143.22 70.63
C GLN A 515 -71.95 -141.79 70.49
N ASN A 516 -72.93 -141.41 71.31
CA ASN A 516 -73.49 -140.05 71.29
C ASN A 516 -72.40 -139.00 71.58
N SER A 517 -71.51 -139.27 72.54
CA SER A 517 -70.39 -138.38 72.86
C SER A 517 -69.39 -138.25 71.69
N THR A 518 -69.09 -139.35 70.98
CA THR A 518 -68.22 -139.30 69.80
C THR A 518 -68.84 -138.50 68.66
N THR A 519 -70.17 -138.61 68.44
CA THR A 519 -70.89 -137.81 67.45
C THR A 519 -70.89 -136.32 67.81
N GLU A 520 -71.16 -135.97 69.06
CA GLU A 520 -71.09 -134.57 69.53
C GLU A 520 -69.68 -133.97 69.36
N ILE A 521 -68.62 -134.73 69.67
CA ILE A 521 -67.24 -134.26 69.47
C ILE A 521 -66.90 -134.16 67.97
N SER A 522 -67.38 -135.09 67.13
CA SER A 522 -67.21 -135.03 65.68
C SER A 522 -67.86 -133.78 65.08
N ASP A 523 -69.08 -133.44 65.51
CA ASP A 523 -69.77 -132.19 65.10
C ASP A 523 -69.00 -130.94 65.56
N MET A 524 -68.44 -130.95 66.78
CA MET A 524 -67.60 -129.86 67.27
C MET A 524 -66.30 -129.73 66.46
N LEU A 525 -65.67 -130.83 66.08
CA LEU A 525 -64.48 -130.84 65.21
C LEU A 525 -64.80 -130.37 63.81
N ALA A 526 -65.95 -130.74 63.23
CA ALA A 526 -66.37 -130.26 61.93
C ALA A 526 -66.53 -128.73 61.92
N LYS A 527 -67.17 -128.17 62.97
CA LYS A 527 -67.26 -126.70 63.15
C LYS A 527 -65.89 -126.05 63.37
N LEU A 528 -65.00 -126.71 64.11
CA LEU A 528 -63.63 -126.22 64.30
C LEU A 528 -62.87 -126.19 62.97
N LEU A 529 -62.94 -127.26 62.18
CA LEU A 529 -62.29 -127.36 60.86
C LEU A 529 -62.81 -126.29 59.90
N ASP A 530 -64.13 -126.08 59.83
CA ASP A 530 -64.75 -125.01 59.05
C ASP A 530 -64.27 -123.61 59.51
N GLY A 531 -64.29 -123.37 60.82
CA GLY A 531 -63.77 -122.13 61.41
C GLY A 531 -62.30 -121.88 61.09
N THR A 532 -61.45 -122.91 61.14
CA THR A 532 -60.03 -122.78 60.77
C THR A 532 -59.84 -122.48 59.28
N SER A 533 -60.66 -123.05 58.39
CA SER A 533 -60.60 -122.74 56.96
C SER A 533 -60.90 -121.27 56.71
N SER A 534 -61.94 -120.72 57.35
CA SER A 534 -62.27 -119.29 57.25
C SER A 534 -61.16 -118.38 57.78
N VAL A 535 -60.41 -118.81 58.80
CA VAL A 535 -59.26 -118.06 59.33
C VAL A 535 -58.11 -118.06 58.33
N VAL A 536 -57.81 -119.20 57.68
CA VAL A 536 -56.79 -119.30 56.63
C VAL A 536 -57.13 -118.38 55.45
N ASP A 537 -58.37 -118.39 54.97
CA ASP A 537 -58.82 -117.50 53.89
C ASP A 537 -58.67 -116.01 54.25
N SER A 538 -58.92 -115.66 55.51
CA SER A 538 -58.76 -114.29 56.01
C SER A 538 -57.28 -113.90 56.13
N MET A 539 -56.40 -114.83 56.50
CA MET A 539 -54.96 -114.64 56.53
C MET A 539 -54.40 -114.42 55.12
N GLU A 540 -54.85 -115.18 54.12
CA GLU A 540 -54.39 -115.01 52.73
C GLU A 540 -54.79 -113.63 52.19
N LYS A 541 -56.04 -113.19 52.43
CA LYS A 541 -56.48 -111.83 52.09
C LYS A 541 -55.67 -110.75 52.81
N THR A 542 -55.35 -110.97 54.09
CA THR A 542 -54.52 -110.04 54.86
C THR A 542 -53.11 -109.94 54.28
N LYS A 543 -52.52 -111.07 53.87
CA LYS A 543 -51.23 -111.12 53.20
C LYS A 543 -51.24 -110.35 51.88
N GLU A 544 -52.26 -110.55 51.03
CA GLU A 544 -52.42 -109.78 49.78
C GLU A 544 -52.54 -108.27 50.04
N GLN A 545 -53.32 -107.87 51.05
CA GLN A 545 -53.47 -106.47 51.44
C GLN A 545 -52.15 -105.85 51.96
N CYS A 546 -51.39 -106.59 52.76
CA CYS A 546 -50.07 -106.17 53.21
C CYS A 546 -49.10 -106.00 52.03
N GLN A 547 -49.07 -106.92 51.07
CA GLN A 547 -48.23 -106.81 49.88
C GLN A 547 -48.61 -105.56 49.05
N SER A 548 -49.91 -105.34 48.80
CA SER A 548 -50.37 -104.14 48.09
C SER A 548 -50.01 -102.85 48.84
N THR A 549 -50.03 -102.87 50.18
CA THR A 549 -49.62 -101.74 51.01
C THR A 549 -48.12 -101.49 50.90
N ALA A 550 -47.30 -102.54 50.89
CA ALA A 550 -45.86 -102.44 50.70
C ALA A 550 -45.52 -101.84 49.32
N ASP A 551 -46.18 -102.30 48.25
CA ASP A 551 -45.98 -101.79 46.88
C ASP A 551 -46.32 -100.30 46.79
N LYS A 552 -47.48 -99.88 47.32
CA LYS A 552 -47.89 -98.46 47.37
C LYS A 552 -46.93 -97.61 48.20
N THR A 553 -46.41 -98.14 49.30
CA THR A 553 -45.45 -97.42 50.14
C THR A 553 -44.11 -97.24 49.42
N SER A 554 -43.70 -98.22 48.59
CA SER A 554 -42.54 -98.11 47.71
C SER A 554 -42.71 -97.01 46.66
N GLU A 555 -43.90 -96.90 46.04
CA GLU A 555 -44.21 -95.80 45.11
C GLU A 555 -44.13 -94.42 45.77
N VAL A 556 -44.59 -94.30 47.01
CA VAL A 556 -44.46 -93.06 47.81
C VAL A 556 -42.99 -92.74 48.08
N SER A 557 -42.18 -93.73 48.45
CA SER A 557 -40.73 -93.57 48.67
C SER A 557 -40.03 -93.05 47.40
N ASN A 558 -40.36 -93.61 46.24
CA ASN A 558 -39.82 -93.15 44.96
C ASN A 558 -40.24 -91.71 44.65
N SER A 559 -41.50 -91.37 44.89
CA SER A 559 -42.03 -90.02 44.66
C SER A 559 -41.34 -88.97 45.56
N LEU A 560 -41.09 -89.31 46.82
CA LEU A 560 -40.34 -88.45 47.75
C LEU A 560 -38.88 -88.25 47.32
N ASN A 561 -38.22 -89.29 46.79
CA ASN A 561 -36.87 -89.16 46.22
C ASN A 561 -36.84 -88.21 45.01
N VAL A 562 -37.81 -88.35 44.09
CA VAL A 562 -37.94 -87.42 42.95
C VAL A 562 -38.16 -85.99 43.45
N MET A 563 -39.04 -85.79 44.42
CA MET A 563 -39.28 -84.48 45.03
C MET A 563 -38.01 -83.89 45.65
N SER A 564 -37.25 -84.68 46.41
CA SER A 564 -35.98 -84.23 47.01
C SER A 564 -34.96 -83.80 45.95
N ASN A 565 -34.88 -84.52 44.82
CA ASN A 565 -33.99 -84.13 43.72
C ASN A 565 -34.46 -82.83 43.06
N SER A 566 -35.76 -82.65 42.82
CA SER A 566 -36.29 -81.40 42.28
C SER A 566 -36.06 -80.21 43.22
N VAL A 567 -36.18 -80.40 44.55
CA VAL A 567 -35.86 -79.34 45.52
C VAL A 567 -34.38 -78.95 45.46
N LYS A 568 -33.48 -79.91 45.26
CA LYS A 568 -32.05 -79.65 45.06
C LYS A 568 -31.77 -78.88 43.77
N GLU A 569 -32.44 -79.20 42.67
CA GLU A 569 -32.33 -78.44 41.42
C GLU A 569 -32.79 -76.98 41.61
N ILE A 570 -33.84 -76.74 42.42
CA ILE A 570 -34.29 -75.37 42.73
C ILE A 570 -33.23 -74.61 43.53
N ASP A 571 -32.53 -75.26 44.47
CA ASP A 571 -31.43 -74.65 45.24
C ASP A 571 -30.25 -74.26 44.34
N ASP A 572 -29.88 -75.13 43.39
CA ASP A 572 -28.83 -74.85 42.40
C ASP A 572 -29.21 -73.65 41.51
N VAL A 573 -30.45 -73.58 41.02
CA VAL A 573 -30.96 -72.45 40.23
C VAL A 573 -30.99 -71.17 41.07
N SER A 574 -31.40 -71.26 42.33
CA SER A 574 -31.46 -70.11 43.23
C SER A 574 -30.07 -69.53 43.48
N THR A 575 -29.04 -70.38 43.59
CA THR A 575 -27.64 -69.94 43.66
C THR A 575 -27.20 -69.19 42.39
N GLN A 576 -27.61 -69.65 41.20
CA GLN A 576 -27.34 -68.92 39.95
C GLN A 576 -28.04 -67.57 39.89
N ILE A 577 -29.30 -67.50 40.33
CA ILE A 577 -30.06 -66.24 40.38
C ILE A 577 -29.38 -65.27 41.36
N ALA A 578 -28.91 -65.74 42.52
CA ALA A 578 -28.18 -64.89 43.46
C ALA A 578 -26.94 -64.25 42.82
N SER A 579 -26.09 -65.05 42.16
CA SER A 579 -24.89 -64.56 41.47
C SER A 579 -25.24 -63.56 40.36
N ALA A 580 -26.25 -63.86 39.53
CA ALA A 580 -26.69 -62.95 38.46
C ALA A 580 -27.23 -61.63 39.02
N THR A 581 -27.90 -61.68 40.18
CA THR A 581 -28.45 -60.49 40.84
C THR A 581 -27.35 -59.62 41.45
N GLU A 582 -26.30 -60.23 42.00
CA GLU A 582 -25.12 -59.52 42.51
C GLU A 582 -24.36 -58.82 41.36
N GLU A 583 -24.23 -59.48 40.22
CA GLU A 583 -23.67 -58.89 39.00
C GLU A 583 -24.54 -57.71 38.51
N GLN A 584 -25.86 -57.87 38.46
CA GLN A 584 -26.79 -56.78 38.11
C GLN A 584 -26.66 -55.58 39.05
N SER A 585 -26.54 -55.80 40.36
CA SER A 585 -26.34 -54.71 41.34
C SER A 585 -25.01 -53.98 41.10
N THR A 586 -23.96 -54.71 40.75
CA THR A 586 -22.64 -54.13 40.44
C THR A 586 -22.70 -53.28 39.19
N VAL A 587 -23.29 -53.82 38.11
CA VAL A 587 -23.49 -53.10 36.84
C VAL A 587 -24.37 -51.87 37.02
N ALA A 588 -25.45 -51.95 37.81
CA ALA A 588 -26.29 -50.80 38.13
C ALA A 588 -25.49 -49.69 38.84
N GLY A 589 -24.62 -50.04 39.79
CA GLY A 589 -23.75 -49.09 40.49
C GLY A 589 -22.70 -48.43 39.59
N GLU A 590 -22.16 -49.15 38.61
CA GLU A 590 -21.28 -48.57 37.57
C GLU A 590 -22.04 -47.65 36.62
N LEU A 591 -23.21 -48.08 36.13
CA LEU A 591 -24.06 -47.27 35.28
C LEU A 591 -24.48 -45.97 35.97
N SER A 592 -24.85 -46.02 37.26
CA SER A 592 -25.21 -44.83 38.02
C SER A 592 -24.06 -43.82 38.08
N ARG A 593 -22.83 -44.29 38.36
CA ARG A 593 -21.63 -43.44 38.35
C ARG A 593 -21.35 -42.83 36.97
N ASN A 594 -21.47 -43.63 35.90
CA ASN A 594 -21.27 -43.14 34.53
C ASN A 594 -22.33 -42.10 34.15
N MET A 595 -23.59 -42.30 34.53
CA MET A 595 -24.65 -41.35 34.23
C MET A 595 -24.52 -40.04 35.01
N LEU A 596 -24.03 -40.08 36.27
CA LEU A 596 -23.70 -38.87 37.02
C LEU A 596 -22.58 -38.08 36.32
N ALA A 597 -21.54 -38.76 35.82
CA ALA A 597 -20.48 -38.10 35.04
C ALA A 597 -21.02 -37.50 33.72
N ILE A 598 -21.92 -38.18 33.03
CA ILE A 598 -22.59 -37.66 31.83
C ILE A 598 -23.42 -36.42 32.17
N ARG A 599 -24.15 -36.43 33.30
CA ARG A 599 -24.92 -35.28 33.77
C ARG A 599 -24.04 -34.05 33.97
N ASP A 600 -22.89 -34.19 34.63
CA ASP A 600 -21.93 -33.09 34.83
C ASP A 600 -21.39 -32.53 33.49
N ILE A 601 -21.14 -33.42 32.52
CA ILE A 601 -20.73 -33.03 31.16
C ILE A 601 -21.85 -32.24 30.47
N VAL A 602 -23.11 -32.71 30.57
CA VAL A 602 -24.26 -32.02 29.98
C VAL A 602 -24.44 -30.63 30.59
N ASP A 603 -24.33 -30.48 31.92
CA ASP A 603 -24.42 -29.17 32.58
C ASP A 603 -23.29 -28.21 32.12
N THR A 604 -22.08 -28.75 31.93
CA THR A 604 -20.95 -27.99 31.37
C THR A 604 -21.21 -27.56 29.93
N LEU A 605 -21.81 -28.44 29.12
CA LEU A 605 -22.18 -28.15 27.73
C LEU A 605 -23.29 -27.11 27.65
N VAL A 606 -24.31 -27.16 28.52
CA VAL A 606 -25.37 -26.14 28.62
C VAL A 606 -24.75 -24.77 28.91
N THR A 607 -23.82 -24.71 29.87
CA THR A 607 -23.11 -23.47 30.22
C THR A 607 -22.29 -22.95 29.04
N SER A 608 -21.56 -23.82 28.34
CA SER A 608 -20.76 -23.47 27.16
C SER A 608 -21.62 -23.03 25.97
N GLY A 609 -22.80 -23.64 25.81
CA GLY A 609 -23.79 -23.24 24.81
C GLY A 609 -24.27 -21.81 25.04
N ARG A 610 -24.63 -21.46 26.28
CA ARG A 610 -25.00 -20.08 26.65
C ARG A 610 -23.88 -19.07 26.42
N GLN A 611 -22.64 -19.43 26.73
CA GLN A 611 -21.48 -18.58 26.42
C GLN A 611 -21.31 -18.37 24.92
N THR A 612 -21.56 -19.39 24.10
CA THR A 612 -21.51 -19.30 22.64
C THR A 612 -22.59 -18.35 22.11
N VAL A 613 -23.83 -18.42 22.64
CA VAL A 613 -24.89 -17.46 22.30
C VAL A 613 -24.45 -16.03 22.61
N ASN A 614 -23.97 -15.74 23.82
CA ASN A 614 -23.49 -14.41 24.18
C ASN A 614 -22.33 -13.93 23.28
N ALA A 615 -21.39 -14.82 22.93
CA ALA A 615 -20.28 -14.47 22.03
C ALA A 615 -20.77 -14.13 20.62
N THR A 616 -21.82 -14.81 20.12
CA THR A 616 -22.42 -14.45 18.83
C THR A 616 -23.09 -13.09 18.83
N GLU A 617 -23.71 -12.70 19.93
CA GLU A 617 -24.32 -11.36 20.07
C GLU A 617 -23.23 -10.27 20.04
N LEU A 618 -22.13 -10.46 20.76
CA LEU A 618 -20.99 -9.53 20.73
C LEU A 618 -20.34 -9.45 19.33
N LEU A 619 -20.25 -10.56 18.61
CA LEU A 619 -19.78 -10.58 17.22
C LEU A 619 -20.76 -9.84 16.30
N ALA A 620 -22.07 -9.98 16.50
CA ALA A 620 -23.09 -9.28 15.75
C ALA A 620 -22.94 -7.77 15.91
N ASP A 621 -22.79 -7.30 17.15
CA ASP A 621 -22.59 -5.89 17.48
C ASP A 621 -21.30 -5.34 16.85
N SER A 622 -20.19 -6.09 16.98
CA SER A 622 -18.90 -5.70 16.40
C SER A 622 -18.94 -5.61 14.88
N ASN A 623 -19.62 -6.57 14.22
CA ASN A 623 -19.78 -6.54 12.77
C ASN A 623 -20.72 -5.42 12.32
N HIS A 624 -21.75 -5.09 13.10
CA HIS A 624 -22.63 -3.97 12.84
C HIS A 624 -21.89 -2.62 12.92
N GLU A 625 -20.99 -2.45 13.90
CA GLU A 625 -20.13 -1.27 13.97
C GLU A 625 -19.13 -1.19 12.80
N LEU A 626 -18.59 -2.33 12.33
CA LEU A 626 -17.77 -2.36 11.11
C LEU A 626 -18.58 -1.94 9.87
N ASP A 627 -19.80 -2.44 9.70
CA ASP A 627 -20.68 -2.07 8.59
C ASP A 627 -21.02 -0.57 8.62
N LYS A 628 -21.32 -0.01 9.80
CA LYS A 628 -21.47 1.44 9.98
C LYS A 628 -20.24 2.22 9.56
N LEU A 629 -19.04 1.81 9.99
CA LEU A 629 -17.80 2.49 9.64
C LEU A 629 -17.55 2.50 8.12
N VAL A 630 -17.87 1.39 7.44
CA VAL A 630 -17.77 1.29 5.98
C VAL A 630 -18.85 2.14 5.30
N SER A 631 -20.06 2.19 5.84
CA SER A 631 -21.19 2.97 5.31
C SER A 631 -20.96 4.48 5.31
N ASN A 632 -20.02 4.98 6.13
CA ASN A 632 -19.56 6.38 6.09
C ASN A 632 -18.86 6.73 4.77
N PHE A 633 -18.42 5.72 3.99
CA PHE A 633 -17.84 5.91 2.68
C PHE A 633 -18.86 5.62 1.58
N LYS A 634 -18.96 6.51 0.60
CA LYS A 634 -19.71 6.27 -0.62
C LYS A 634 -18.81 5.52 -1.61
N LEU A 635 -19.19 4.28 -1.87
CA LEU A 635 -18.42 3.33 -2.69
C LEU A 635 -18.99 3.14 -4.10
N GLN A 636 -20.21 3.59 -4.36
CA GLN A 636 -20.93 3.47 -5.63
C GLN A 636 -21.63 4.78 -6.00
#